data_AF-A0A2M9DYY9-F1
#
_entry.id   AF-A0A2M9DYY9-F1
#
_cell.length_a   1.000
_cell.length_b   1.000
_cell.length_c   1.000
_cell.angle_alpha   90.00
_cell.angle_beta   90.00
_cell.angle_gamma   90.00
#
_symmetry.space_group_name_H-M   'P 1'
#
loop_
_entity.id
_entity.type
_entity.pdbx_description
1 polymer ?
#
loop_
_entity_poly.entity_id
_entity_poly.type
_entity_poly.pdbx_seq_one_letter_code
_entity_poly.pdbx_strand_id
1 'polypeptide(L)'
;MTAFASAEIQTDAGRISCELRAVNHRFLDIALRLPEELRVLEPVIREKIAARLSRGKLDVVFRLVKSSDGDALQLDEAFLAKLSETALTLSDKLPGLRTDLASILQMPGVLQARDTDMEKLHADALALLSTALDDFIAAREREGAKLADVIAERGDAVAAIAAQVRSLVPVIREAQRAKLSARMAEFADTLEPGRLEQELVLWLQKLDVDEELDRLDSHVAELRRVLKQREPVGRRLDFLLQEFNREANTLGSKSVDSRTSNAAIELKVLIDQIREQVQNLE
;
A
#
# COMPACT_ATOMS: atom_id res chain seq x y z
N MET A 1 -2.15 -2.81 -1.02
CA MET A 1 -1.96 -1.50 -1.67
C MET A 1 -0.92 -1.62 -2.76
N THR A 2 -1.23 -1.12 -3.95
CA THR A 2 -0.29 -1.01 -5.08
C THR A 2 -0.12 0.45 -5.43
N ALA A 3 1.02 1.03 -5.07
CA ALA A 3 1.32 2.41 -5.42
C ALA A 3 2.33 2.45 -6.57
N PHE A 4 2.15 3.42 -7.46
CA PHE A 4 3.04 3.67 -8.58
C PHE A 4 3.33 5.16 -8.69
N ALA A 5 4.59 5.50 -8.92
CA ALA A 5 5.02 6.84 -9.31
C ALA A 5 6.14 6.74 -10.33
N SER A 6 6.21 7.71 -11.23
CA SER A 6 7.29 7.85 -12.18
C SER A 6 7.64 9.31 -12.39
N ALA A 7 8.92 9.62 -12.41
CA ALA A 7 9.42 10.92 -12.78
C ALA A 7 10.53 10.77 -13.84
N GLU A 8 10.66 11.77 -14.70
CA GLU A 8 11.75 11.85 -15.68
C GLU A 8 12.38 13.24 -15.69
N ILE A 9 13.67 13.29 -16.01
CA ILE A 9 14.43 14.53 -16.20
C ILE A 9 15.37 14.38 -17.39
N GLN A 10 15.55 15.47 -18.13
CA GLN A 10 16.54 15.57 -19.19
C GLN A 10 17.83 16.18 -18.60
N THR A 11 18.95 15.48 -18.76
CA THR A 11 20.29 15.94 -18.35
C THR A 11 21.22 15.98 -19.55
N ASP A 12 22.43 16.52 -19.34
CA ASP A 12 23.49 16.57 -20.37
C ASP A 12 23.96 15.16 -20.78
N ALA A 13 23.86 14.18 -19.86
CA ALA A 13 24.20 12.78 -20.10
C ALA A 13 23.12 12.01 -20.89
N GLY A 14 21.88 12.51 -20.88
CA GLY A 14 20.73 11.83 -21.44
C GLY A 14 19.46 12.02 -20.64
N ARG A 15 18.45 11.20 -20.93
CA ARG A 15 17.20 11.17 -20.17
C ARG A 15 17.30 10.17 -19.04
N ILE A 16 17.04 10.61 -17.82
CA ILE A 16 16.93 9.74 -16.64
C ILE A 16 15.46 9.60 -16.29
N SER A 17 14.99 8.37 -16.08
CA SER A 17 13.69 8.11 -15.48
C SER A 17 13.84 7.28 -14.20
N CYS A 18 12.97 7.56 -13.23
CA CYS A 18 12.83 6.83 -11.98
C CYS A 18 11.40 6.34 -11.87
N GLU A 19 11.22 5.03 -11.72
CA GLU A 19 9.93 4.40 -11.48
C GLU A 19 9.91 3.73 -10.10
N LEU A 20 8.86 3.98 -9.33
CA LEU A 20 8.61 3.36 -8.03
C LEU A 20 7.33 2.53 -8.13
N ARG A 21 7.42 1.25 -7.79
CA ARG A 21 6.29 0.34 -7.65
C ARG A 21 6.32 -0.26 -6.26
N ALA A 22 5.19 -0.29 -5.57
CA ALA A 22 5.12 -0.99 -4.29
C ALA A 22 3.94 -1.92 -4.17
N VAL A 23 4.11 -2.93 -3.32
CA VAL A 23 3.04 -3.78 -2.81
C VAL A 23 3.05 -3.77 -1.28
N ASN A 24 1.89 -4.04 -0.68
CA ASN A 24 1.80 -4.13 0.78
C ASN A 24 2.68 -5.29 1.28
N HIS A 25 3.58 -4.96 2.20
CA HIS A 25 4.46 -5.91 2.86
C HIS A 25 4.76 -5.41 4.28
N ARG A 26 4.86 -6.34 5.24
CA ARG A 26 5.00 -6.03 6.67
C ARG A 26 6.25 -5.18 6.98
N PHE A 27 7.34 -5.43 6.27
CA PHE A 27 8.62 -4.75 6.44
C PHE A 27 8.97 -3.99 5.18
N LEU A 28 9.76 -2.94 5.33
CA LEU A 28 10.35 -2.24 4.19
C LEU A 28 11.36 -3.17 3.50
N ASP A 29 11.04 -3.61 2.29
CA ASP A 29 11.93 -4.36 1.42
C ASP A 29 12.17 -3.54 0.15
N ILE A 30 13.42 -3.15 -0.11
CA ILE A 30 13.77 -2.27 -1.22
C ILE A 30 14.55 -3.07 -2.25
N ALA A 31 13.99 -3.19 -3.44
CA ALA A 31 14.64 -3.75 -4.61
C ALA A 31 15.05 -2.61 -5.56
N LEU A 32 16.35 -2.43 -5.76
CA LEU A 32 16.90 -1.37 -6.60
C LEU A 32 17.40 -1.97 -7.92
N ARG A 33 17.03 -1.35 -9.04
CA ARG A 33 17.61 -1.61 -10.37
C ARG A 33 18.20 -0.31 -10.89
N LEU A 34 19.53 -0.26 -10.92
CA LEU A 34 20.29 0.93 -11.29
C LEU A 34 21.14 0.65 -12.54
N PRO A 35 21.25 1.62 -13.46
CA PRO A 35 22.26 1.59 -14.51
C PRO A 35 23.67 1.71 -13.90
N GLU A 36 24.70 1.33 -14.65
CA GLU A 36 26.09 1.26 -14.16
C GLU A 36 26.57 2.61 -13.60
N GLU A 37 26.21 3.70 -14.27
CA GLU A 37 26.55 5.07 -13.92
C GLU A 37 26.02 5.51 -12.55
N LEU A 38 24.94 4.88 -12.06
CA LEU A 38 24.27 5.23 -10.81
C LEU A 38 24.47 4.19 -9.69
N ARG A 39 25.20 3.09 -9.94
CA ARG A 39 25.40 2.03 -8.93
C ARG A 39 26.05 2.53 -7.64
N VAL A 40 26.94 3.52 -7.73
CA VAL A 40 27.60 4.13 -6.56
C VAL A 40 26.60 4.79 -5.61
N LEU A 41 25.43 5.20 -6.12
CA LEU A 41 24.38 5.84 -5.32
C LEU A 41 23.47 4.85 -4.59
N GLU A 42 23.59 3.54 -4.84
CA GLU A 42 22.74 2.52 -4.23
C GLU A 42 22.57 2.68 -2.69
N PRO A 43 23.64 2.81 -1.88
CA PRO A 43 23.50 2.98 -0.43
C PRO A 43 22.75 4.27 -0.07
N VAL A 44 23.04 5.38 -0.74
CA VAL A 44 22.43 6.70 -0.49
C VAL A 44 20.93 6.69 -0.86
N ILE A 45 20.59 6.06 -1.98
CA ILE A 45 19.19 5.87 -2.43
C ILE A 45 18.44 5.06 -1.40
N ARG A 46 19.02 3.94 -0.94
CA ARG A 46 18.40 3.07 0.07
C ARG A 46 18.16 3.80 1.39
N GLU A 47 19.12 4.60 1.85
CA GLU A 47 18.99 5.43 3.06
C GLU A 47 17.87 6.47 2.91
N LYS A 48 17.83 7.20 1.80
CA LYS A 48 16.78 8.20 1.53
C LYS A 48 15.38 7.59 1.51
N ILE A 49 15.23 6.40 0.93
CA ILE A 49 13.96 5.68 0.91
C ILE A 49 13.56 5.26 2.34
N ALA A 50 14.49 4.66 3.08
CA ALA A 50 14.24 4.18 4.45
C ALA A 50 13.94 5.32 5.44
N ALA A 51 14.42 6.53 5.18
CA ALA A 51 14.10 7.71 5.98
C ALA A 51 12.64 8.18 5.82
N ARG A 52 11.96 7.82 4.71
CA ARG A 52 10.59 8.31 4.42
C ARG A 52 9.53 7.22 4.39
N LEU A 53 9.93 5.95 4.23
CA LEU A 53 9.03 4.81 4.20
C LEU A 53 9.41 3.82 5.30
N SER A 54 8.41 3.31 6.02
CA SER A 54 8.60 2.38 7.13
C SER A 54 8.21 0.93 6.80
N ARG A 55 7.40 0.72 5.75
CA ARG A 55 6.90 -0.59 5.33
C ARG A 55 6.60 -0.66 3.83
N GLY A 56 6.38 -1.87 3.34
CA GLY A 56 6.08 -2.16 1.93
C GLY A 56 7.26 -2.75 1.18
N LYS A 57 6.98 -3.52 0.13
CA LYS A 57 8.01 -3.97 -0.80
C LYS A 57 8.04 -2.99 -1.96
N LEU A 58 9.15 -2.27 -2.11
CA LEU A 58 9.35 -1.20 -3.07
C LEU A 58 10.37 -1.63 -4.13
N ASP A 59 9.91 -1.75 -5.37
CA ASP A 59 10.75 -1.86 -6.55
C ASP A 59 11.03 -0.45 -7.10
N VAL A 60 12.30 -0.03 -7.07
CA VAL A 60 12.76 1.24 -7.66
C VAL A 60 13.64 0.93 -8.86
N VAL A 61 13.26 1.47 -10.01
CA VAL A 61 13.97 1.26 -11.27
C VAL A 61 14.41 2.61 -11.81
N PHE A 62 15.72 2.76 -11.97
CA PHE A 62 16.30 3.84 -12.74
C PHE A 62 16.61 3.38 -14.15
N ARG A 63 16.33 4.23 -15.13
CA ARG A 63 16.76 4.04 -16.52
C ARG A 63 17.45 5.29 -16.99
N LEU A 64 18.63 5.12 -17.59
CA LEU A 64 19.35 6.17 -18.28
C LEU A 64 19.34 5.85 -19.78
N VAL A 65 18.73 6.72 -20.57
CA VAL A 65 18.81 6.70 -22.03
C VAL A 65 19.77 7.79 -22.44
N LYS A 66 20.97 7.41 -22.86
CA LYS A 66 22.01 8.36 -23.29
C LYS A 66 21.50 9.19 -24.46
N SER A 67 21.76 10.50 -24.42
CA SER A 67 21.39 11.37 -25.53
C SER A 67 22.17 10.97 -26.77
N SER A 68 21.52 10.84 -27.92
CA SER A 68 22.19 10.62 -29.21
C SER A 68 23.09 11.79 -29.61
N ASP A 69 22.85 12.99 -29.06
CA ASP A 69 23.75 14.15 -29.22
C ASP A 69 25.02 14.02 -28.36
N GLY A 70 25.07 13.09 -27.40
CA GLY A 70 26.27 12.78 -26.61
C GLY A 70 27.32 11.96 -27.37
N ASP A 71 26.92 11.36 -28.49
CA ASP A 71 27.81 10.76 -29.49
C ASP A 71 28.39 11.81 -30.45
N ALA A 72 28.21 13.11 -30.17
CA ALA A 72 28.98 14.16 -30.80
C ALA A 72 30.45 13.95 -30.45
N LEU A 73 31.15 13.22 -31.32
CA LEU A 73 32.56 12.92 -31.24
C LEU A 73 33.31 14.23 -30.98
N GLN A 74 33.84 14.39 -29.78
CA GLN A 74 34.70 15.52 -29.46
C GLN A 74 36.06 15.21 -30.04
N LEU A 75 36.51 16.11 -30.91
CA LEU A 75 37.84 16.03 -31.49
C LEU A 75 38.84 16.50 -30.43
N ASP A 76 39.77 15.63 -30.04
CA ASP A 76 40.91 16.07 -29.24
C ASP A 76 41.87 16.86 -30.14
N GLU A 77 41.65 18.16 -30.23
CA GLU A 77 42.43 19.06 -31.09
C GLU A 77 43.93 19.04 -30.72
N ALA A 78 44.25 18.85 -29.44
CA ALA A 78 45.63 18.81 -28.98
C ALA A 78 46.32 17.50 -29.41
N PHE A 79 45.62 16.37 -29.32
CA PHE A 79 46.11 15.09 -29.83
C PHE A 79 46.21 15.10 -31.35
N LEU A 80 45.21 15.64 -32.05
CA LEU A 80 45.20 15.78 -33.51
C LEU A 80 46.38 16.64 -33.99
N ALA A 81 46.70 17.74 -33.30
CA ALA A 81 47.83 18.59 -33.64
C ALA A 81 49.17 17.84 -33.53
N LYS A 82 49.38 17.08 -32.44
CA LYS A 82 50.57 16.22 -32.27
C LYS A 82 50.64 15.14 -33.34
N LEU A 83 49.50 14.57 -33.71
CA LEU A 83 49.39 13.52 -34.72
C LEU A 83 49.73 14.07 -36.11
N SER A 84 49.27 15.29 -36.42
CA SER A 84 49.60 16.02 -37.64
C SER A 84 51.11 16.33 -37.74
N GLU A 85 51.71 16.85 -36.67
CA GLU A 85 53.15 17.14 -36.62
C GLU A 85 54.00 15.87 -36.83
N THR A 86 53.59 14.77 -36.19
CA THR A 86 54.25 13.47 -36.33
C THR A 86 54.12 12.93 -37.76
N ALA A 87 52.93 13.05 -38.36
CA ALA A 87 52.68 12.62 -39.74
C ALA A 87 53.54 13.39 -40.76
N LEU A 88 53.69 14.70 -40.58
CA LEU A 88 54.57 15.54 -41.41
C LEU A 88 56.05 15.11 -41.27
N THR A 89 56.50 14.83 -40.05
CA THR A 89 57.88 14.35 -39.80
C THR A 89 58.15 12.99 -40.44
N LEU A 90 57.15 12.11 -40.50
CA LEU A 90 57.25 10.78 -41.12
C LEU A 90 57.19 10.83 -42.64
N SER A 91 56.42 11.75 -43.22
CA SER A 91 56.36 12.01 -44.67
C SER A 91 57.75 12.23 -45.27
N ASP A 92 58.58 13.02 -44.60
CA ASP A 92 59.95 13.32 -45.07
C ASP A 92 60.87 12.09 -45.05
N LYS A 93 60.60 11.13 -44.16
CA LYS A 93 61.38 9.89 -44.02
C LYS A 93 60.86 8.74 -44.87
N LEU A 94 59.57 8.78 -45.24
CA LEU A 94 58.86 7.72 -45.95
C LEU A 94 58.08 8.35 -47.14
N PRO A 95 58.79 8.75 -48.21
CA PRO A 95 58.16 9.37 -49.37
C PRO A 95 57.14 8.41 -50.01
N GLY A 96 55.89 8.90 -50.15
CA GLY A 96 54.78 8.13 -50.72
C GLY A 96 53.78 7.56 -49.70
N LEU A 97 54.02 7.75 -48.40
CA LEU A 97 53.03 7.43 -47.36
C LEU A 97 51.76 8.27 -47.57
N ARG A 98 50.59 7.62 -47.60
CA ARG A 98 49.29 8.29 -47.67
C ARG A 98 48.49 7.98 -46.42
N THR A 99 47.97 9.02 -45.78
CA THR A 99 47.04 8.92 -44.65
C THR A 99 45.66 9.38 -45.11
N ASP A 100 44.64 8.57 -44.82
CA ASP A 100 43.24 8.89 -45.05
C ASP A 100 42.60 9.45 -43.78
N LEU A 101 41.66 10.38 -43.96
CA LEU A 101 40.94 11.01 -42.86
C LEU A 101 40.15 9.98 -42.03
N ALA A 102 39.62 8.93 -42.67
CA ALA A 102 38.88 7.89 -41.98
C ALA A 102 39.77 7.10 -41.01
N SER A 103 41.00 6.73 -41.41
CA SER A 103 41.94 6.09 -40.48
C SER A 103 42.33 7.00 -39.32
N ILE A 104 42.51 8.31 -39.54
CA ILE A 104 42.83 9.27 -38.47
C ILE A 104 41.69 9.34 -37.45
N LEU A 105 40.45 9.45 -37.93
CA LEU A 105 39.27 9.46 -37.05
C LEU A 105 39.10 8.14 -36.27
N GLN A 106 39.53 7.01 -36.84
CA GLN A 106 39.51 5.71 -36.15
C GLN A 106 40.67 5.49 -35.17
N MET A 107 41.66 6.39 -35.12
CA MET A 107 42.78 6.23 -34.18
C MET A 107 42.30 6.43 -32.74
N PRO A 108 42.67 5.53 -31.81
CA PRO A 108 42.35 5.68 -30.40
C PRO A 108 42.80 7.05 -29.87
N GLY A 109 41.87 7.82 -29.32
CA GLY A 109 42.13 9.13 -28.72
C GLY A 109 41.83 10.35 -29.59
N VAL A 110 41.61 10.19 -30.91
CA VAL A 110 41.27 11.32 -31.82
C VAL A 110 39.83 11.76 -31.65
N LEU A 111 38.91 10.80 -31.60
CA LEU A 111 37.51 11.04 -31.26
C LEU A 111 37.29 10.55 -29.83
N GLN A 112 36.94 11.49 -28.96
CA GLN A 112 36.62 11.22 -27.57
C GLN A 112 35.12 11.35 -27.37
N ALA A 113 34.55 10.42 -26.60
CA ALA A 113 33.21 10.60 -26.07
C ALA A 113 33.24 11.79 -25.09
N ARG A 114 32.20 12.62 -25.13
CA ARG A 114 32.08 13.77 -24.23
C ARG A 114 32.13 13.28 -22.78
N ASP A 115 33.04 13.85 -21.98
CA ASP A 115 33.14 13.52 -20.56
C ASP A 115 31.81 13.89 -19.89
N THR A 116 31.14 12.88 -19.35
CA THR A 116 29.89 13.08 -18.61
C THR A 116 30.25 13.52 -17.20
N ASP A 117 29.77 14.69 -16.79
CA ASP A 117 29.90 15.15 -15.40
C ASP A 117 29.08 14.23 -14.49
N MET A 118 29.78 13.24 -13.91
CA MET A 118 29.18 12.22 -13.07
C MET A 118 28.64 12.79 -11.76
N GLU A 119 29.24 13.84 -11.20
CA GLU A 119 28.75 14.46 -9.98
C GLU A 119 27.41 15.15 -10.23
N LYS A 120 27.29 15.89 -11.33
CA LYS A 120 26.02 16.50 -11.74
C LYS A 120 24.96 15.45 -12.03
N LEU A 121 25.32 14.38 -12.75
CA LEU A 121 24.42 13.25 -13.03
C LEU A 121 23.88 12.62 -11.73
N HIS A 122 24.74 12.47 -10.73
CA HIS A 122 24.36 11.92 -9.43
C HIS A 122 23.42 12.83 -8.66
N ALA A 123 23.70 14.14 -8.65
CA ALA A 123 22.83 15.13 -8.04
C ALA A 123 21.44 15.14 -8.69
N ASP A 124 21.37 15.11 -10.02
CA ASP A 124 20.11 15.07 -10.78
C ASP A 124 19.31 13.79 -10.48
N ALA A 125 19.98 12.63 -10.40
CA ALA A 125 19.33 11.37 -10.06
C ALA A 125 18.74 11.35 -8.63
N LEU A 126 19.45 11.94 -7.66
CA LEU A 126 18.96 12.07 -6.28
C LEU A 126 17.81 13.07 -6.17
N ALA A 127 17.85 14.17 -6.92
CA ALA A 127 16.74 15.10 -7.00
C ALA A 127 15.50 14.44 -7.62
N LEU A 128 15.68 13.69 -8.71
CA LEU A 128 14.62 12.92 -9.36
C LEU A 128 13.99 11.91 -8.41
N LEU A 129 14.79 11.19 -7.62
CA LEU A 129 14.30 10.28 -6.59
C LEU A 129 13.40 10.99 -5.58
N SER A 130 13.80 12.19 -5.13
CA SER A 130 13.02 12.95 -4.15
C SER A 130 11.64 13.29 -4.71
N THR A 131 11.57 13.82 -5.93
CA THR A 131 10.31 14.14 -6.62
C THR A 131 9.44 12.89 -6.76
N ALA A 132 10.01 11.79 -7.25
CA ALA A 132 9.28 10.56 -7.47
C ALA A 132 8.76 9.95 -6.14
N LEU A 133 9.54 10.06 -5.05
CA LEU A 133 9.08 9.67 -3.72
C LEU A 133 7.99 10.60 -3.17
N ASP A 134 8.01 11.89 -3.47
CA ASP A 134 6.99 12.85 -3.01
C ASP A 134 5.65 12.52 -3.65
N ASP A 135 5.64 12.31 -4.97
CA ASP A 135 4.46 11.89 -5.71
C ASP A 135 3.95 10.53 -5.25
N PHE A 136 4.86 9.61 -4.96
CA PHE A 136 4.53 8.28 -4.45
C PHE A 136 3.84 8.34 -3.07
N ILE A 137 4.36 9.13 -2.14
CA ILE A 137 3.75 9.30 -0.81
C ILE A 137 2.39 10.00 -0.94
N ALA A 138 2.29 11.06 -1.74
CA ALA A 138 1.03 11.76 -1.97
C ALA A 138 -0.04 10.86 -2.61
N ALA A 139 0.36 9.96 -3.53
CA ALA A 139 -0.55 8.97 -4.10
C ALA A 139 -1.08 8.01 -3.03
N ARG A 140 -0.21 7.51 -2.14
CA ARG A 140 -0.59 6.63 -1.04
C ARG A 140 -1.49 7.30 -0.02
N GLU A 141 -1.23 8.55 0.33
CA GLU A 141 -2.08 9.32 1.25
C GLU A 141 -3.50 9.50 0.68
N ARG A 142 -3.61 9.81 -0.61
CA ARG A 142 -4.92 9.93 -1.29
C ARG A 142 -5.67 8.60 -1.33
N GLU A 143 -4.96 7.49 -1.57
CA GLU A 143 -5.56 6.15 -1.54
C GLU A 143 -6.01 5.78 -0.12
N GLY A 144 -5.14 6.00 0.87
CA GLY A 144 -5.43 5.76 2.29
C GLY A 144 -6.65 6.56 2.79
N ALA A 145 -6.77 7.82 2.40
CA ALA A 145 -7.94 8.64 2.73
C ALA A 145 -9.25 8.05 2.17
N LYS A 146 -9.25 7.63 0.90
CA LYS A 146 -10.42 6.99 0.28
C LYS A 146 -10.78 5.67 0.96
N LEU A 147 -9.79 4.85 1.31
CA LEU A 147 -10.00 3.60 2.03
C LEU A 147 -10.56 3.87 3.44
N ALA A 148 -10.07 4.90 4.13
CA ALA A 148 -10.58 5.30 5.44
C ALA A 148 -12.05 5.73 5.36
N ASP A 149 -12.44 6.49 4.34
CA ASP A 149 -13.84 6.89 4.11
C ASP A 149 -14.74 5.67 3.88
N VAL A 150 -14.32 4.72 3.03
CA VAL A 150 -15.06 3.47 2.78
C VAL A 150 -15.22 2.64 4.06
N ILE A 151 -14.15 2.52 4.85
CA ILE A 151 -14.18 1.79 6.13
C ILE A 151 -15.13 2.49 7.11
N ALA A 152 -15.11 3.83 7.17
CA ALA A 152 -15.98 4.61 8.04
C ALA A 152 -17.46 4.44 7.65
N GLU A 153 -17.79 4.51 6.36
CA GLU A 153 -19.15 4.27 5.84
C GLU A 153 -19.68 2.89 6.24
N ARG A 154 -18.83 1.86 6.15
CA ARG A 154 -19.20 0.49 6.56
C ARG A 154 -19.32 0.36 8.07
N GLY A 155 -18.49 1.06 8.85
CA GLY A 155 -18.64 1.17 10.30
C GLY A 155 -19.96 1.83 10.71
N ASP A 156 -20.39 2.85 9.97
CA ASP A 156 -21.69 3.50 10.18
C ASP A 156 -22.86 2.57 9.84
N ALA A 157 -22.74 1.78 8.78
CA ALA A 157 -23.71 0.73 8.45
C ALA A 157 -23.83 -0.34 9.57
N VAL A 158 -22.71 -0.75 10.15
CA VAL A 158 -22.70 -1.66 11.33
C VAL A 158 -23.48 -1.04 12.50
N ALA A 159 -23.24 0.23 12.82
CA ALA A 159 -23.97 0.93 13.87
C ALA A 159 -25.48 1.03 13.57
N ALA A 160 -25.86 1.28 12.32
CA ALA A 160 -27.25 1.32 11.90
C ALA A 160 -27.97 -0.02 12.11
N ILE A 161 -27.32 -1.13 11.75
CA ILE A 161 -27.86 -2.48 11.98
C ILE A 161 -27.98 -2.76 13.49
N ALA A 162 -26.97 -2.40 14.28
CA ALA A 162 -27.03 -2.56 15.74
C ALA A 162 -28.22 -1.79 16.35
N ALA A 163 -28.45 -0.55 15.92
CA ALA A 163 -29.59 0.26 16.34
C ALA A 163 -30.94 -0.36 15.91
N GLN A 164 -31.03 -0.89 14.69
CA GLN A 164 -32.21 -1.60 14.22
C GLN A 164 -32.50 -2.83 15.10
N VAL A 165 -31.49 -3.64 15.39
CA VAL A 165 -31.65 -4.79 16.29
C VAL A 165 -32.11 -4.34 17.67
N ARG A 166 -31.52 -3.27 18.22
CA ARG A 166 -31.93 -2.71 19.52
C ARG A 166 -33.42 -2.33 19.56
N SER A 167 -33.98 -1.79 18.47
CA SER A 167 -35.42 -1.50 18.37
C SER A 167 -36.31 -2.74 18.27
N LEU A 168 -35.77 -3.85 17.75
CA LEU A 168 -36.50 -5.12 17.61
C LEU A 168 -36.50 -5.92 18.92
N VAL A 169 -35.48 -5.77 19.76
CA VAL A 169 -35.31 -6.52 21.01
C VAL A 169 -36.55 -6.47 21.91
N PRO A 170 -37.20 -5.32 22.19
CA PRO A 170 -38.42 -5.28 23.00
C PRO A 170 -39.57 -6.09 22.40
N VAL A 171 -39.79 -5.97 21.08
CA VAL A 171 -40.85 -6.68 20.36
C VAL A 171 -40.60 -8.18 20.36
N ILE A 172 -39.36 -8.60 20.18
CA ILE A 172 -38.95 -10.00 20.23
C ILE A 172 -39.15 -10.53 21.65
N ARG A 173 -38.70 -9.80 22.68
CA ARG A 173 -38.88 -10.18 24.09
C ARG A 173 -40.36 -10.38 24.43
N GLU A 174 -41.24 -9.50 23.98
CA GLU A 174 -42.69 -9.63 24.20
C GLU A 174 -43.27 -10.86 23.47
N ALA A 175 -42.94 -11.06 22.20
CA ALA A 175 -43.40 -12.21 21.43
C ALA A 175 -42.92 -13.54 22.04
N GLN A 176 -41.67 -13.60 22.52
CA GLN A 176 -41.14 -14.76 23.21
C GLN A 176 -41.82 -15.00 24.56
N ARG A 177 -42.11 -13.93 25.32
CA ARG A 177 -42.87 -14.03 26.58
C ARG A 177 -44.28 -14.59 26.36
N ALA A 178 -44.97 -14.14 25.32
CA ALA A 178 -46.29 -14.67 24.95
C ALA A 178 -46.22 -16.15 24.56
N LYS A 179 -45.22 -16.53 23.75
CA LYS A 179 -44.98 -17.93 23.35
C LYS A 179 -44.65 -18.84 24.53
N LEU A 180 -43.84 -18.36 25.46
CA LEU A 180 -43.53 -19.09 26.69
C LEU A 180 -44.78 -19.25 27.56
N SER A 181 -45.56 -18.18 27.74
CA SER A 181 -46.80 -18.22 28.53
C SER A 181 -47.81 -19.21 27.96
N ALA A 182 -47.96 -19.26 26.63
CA ALA A 182 -48.80 -20.24 25.95
C ALA A 182 -48.31 -21.68 26.19
N ARG A 183 -47.00 -21.94 26.04
CA ARG A 183 -46.42 -23.25 26.36
C ARG A 183 -46.60 -23.64 27.82
N MET A 184 -46.39 -22.72 28.75
CA MET A 184 -46.59 -23.00 30.18
C MET A 184 -48.04 -23.37 30.49
N ALA A 185 -49.02 -22.76 29.82
CA ALA A 185 -50.44 -23.11 29.96
C ALA A 185 -50.74 -24.53 29.43
N GLU A 186 -50.06 -25.00 28.39
CA GLU A 186 -50.20 -26.38 27.87
C GLU A 186 -49.65 -27.43 28.85
N PHE A 187 -48.63 -27.09 29.65
CA PHE A 187 -48.00 -28.00 30.62
C PHE A 187 -48.51 -27.84 32.06
N ALA A 188 -49.46 -26.94 32.31
CA ALA A 188 -49.96 -26.64 33.65
C ALA A 188 -50.54 -27.88 34.36
N ASP A 189 -51.09 -28.84 33.61
CA ASP A 189 -51.66 -30.10 34.13
C ASP A 189 -50.65 -31.27 34.21
N THR A 190 -49.41 -31.10 33.72
CA THR A 190 -48.37 -32.16 33.63
C THR A 190 -46.98 -31.66 34.08
N LEU A 191 -46.94 -30.99 35.24
CA LEU A 191 -45.70 -30.49 35.84
C LEU A 191 -44.82 -31.66 36.36
N GLU A 192 -43.94 -32.19 35.51
CA GLU A 192 -42.78 -32.94 35.98
C GLU A 192 -41.76 -32.00 36.64
N PRO A 193 -41.29 -32.28 37.87
CA PRO A 193 -40.29 -31.46 38.55
C PRO A 193 -38.99 -31.37 37.73
N GLY A 194 -38.49 -30.16 37.47
CA GLY A 194 -37.21 -29.93 36.79
C GLY A 194 -37.29 -29.59 35.30
N ARG A 195 -38.40 -29.91 34.62
CA ARG A 195 -38.55 -29.63 33.17
C ARG A 195 -38.85 -28.16 32.89
N LEU A 196 -39.61 -27.51 33.77
CA LEU A 196 -39.92 -26.08 33.69
C LEU A 196 -38.65 -25.24 33.89
N GLU A 197 -37.82 -25.63 34.86
CA GLU A 197 -36.56 -24.98 35.21
C GLU A 197 -35.53 -25.09 34.09
N GLN A 198 -35.42 -26.26 33.43
CA GLN A 198 -34.54 -26.43 32.27
C GLN A 198 -34.96 -25.56 31.08
N GLU A 199 -36.26 -25.49 30.77
CA GLU A 199 -36.77 -24.61 29.72
C GLU A 199 -36.45 -23.15 30.05
N LEU A 200 -36.75 -22.68 31.28
CA LEU A 200 -36.46 -21.31 31.71
C LEU A 200 -34.98 -20.93 31.58
N VAL A 201 -34.05 -21.83 31.91
CA VAL A 201 -32.61 -21.61 31.76
C VAL A 201 -32.21 -21.45 30.27
N LEU A 202 -32.72 -22.31 29.39
CA LEU A 202 -32.46 -22.23 27.95
C LEU A 202 -33.02 -20.94 27.33
N TRP A 203 -34.14 -20.43 27.85
CA TRP A 203 -34.72 -19.16 27.43
C TRP A 203 -33.91 -17.95 27.89
N LEU A 204 -33.49 -17.92 29.16
CA LEU A 204 -32.67 -16.83 29.71
C LEU A 204 -31.32 -16.70 28.97
N GLN A 205 -30.74 -17.81 28.53
CA GLN A 205 -29.49 -17.79 27.74
C GLN A 205 -29.64 -17.19 26.33
N LYS A 206 -30.86 -17.09 25.78
CA LYS A 206 -31.12 -16.68 24.39
C LYS A 206 -31.73 -15.27 24.23
N LEU A 207 -31.93 -14.54 25.32
CA LEU A 207 -32.71 -13.29 25.30
C LEU A 207 -31.91 -12.02 25.61
N ASP A 208 -30.65 -12.17 26.01
CA ASP A 208 -29.78 -11.05 26.35
C ASP A 208 -28.70 -10.84 25.30
N VAL A 209 -28.96 -9.86 24.43
CA VAL A 209 -28.06 -9.38 23.38
C VAL A 209 -27.61 -7.94 23.63
N ASP A 210 -28.03 -7.34 24.75
CA ASP A 210 -27.78 -5.91 25.01
C ASP A 210 -26.27 -5.65 25.17
N GLU A 211 -25.54 -6.60 25.77
CA GLU A 211 -24.09 -6.53 25.92
C GLU A 211 -23.36 -6.55 24.55
N GLU A 212 -23.76 -7.43 23.63
CA GLU A 212 -23.16 -7.48 22.28
C GLU A 212 -23.39 -6.18 21.51
N LEU A 213 -24.58 -5.57 21.65
CA LEU A 213 -24.91 -4.30 20.99
C LEU A 213 -24.09 -3.15 21.57
N ASP A 214 -23.94 -3.07 22.90
CA ASP A 214 -23.11 -2.05 23.56
C ASP A 214 -21.62 -2.20 23.21
N ARG A 215 -21.14 -3.44 23.08
CA ARG A 215 -19.78 -3.74 22.61
C ARG A 215 -19.58 -3.33 21.15
N LEU A 216 -20.54 -3.63 20.27
CA LEU A 216 -20.50 -3.18 18.87
C LEU A 216 -20.44 -1.64 18.78
N ASP A 217 -21.25 -0.92 19.54
CA ASP A 217 -21.21 0.55 19.59
C ASP A 217 -19.83 1.07 20.02
N SER A 218 -19.25 0.44 21.05
CA SER A 218 -17.90 0.74 21.53
C SER A 218 -16.83 0.46 20.48
N HIS A 219 -16.95 -0.64 19.73
CA HIS A 219 -16.05 -0.98 18.65
C HIS A 219 -16.16 -0.03 17.46
N VAL A 220 -17.35 0.44 17.11
CA VAL A 220 -17.54 1.46 16.06
C VAL A 220 -16.91 2.79 16.49
N ALA A 221 -17.10 3.20 17.75
CA ALA A 221 -16.46 4.41 18.26
C ALA A 221 -14.92 4.31 18.20
N GLU A 222 -14.37 3.16 18.57
CA GLU A 222 -12.94 2.91 18.49
C GLU A 222 -12.45 2.87 17.04
N LEU A 223 -13.19 2.26 16.11
CA LEU A 223 -12.89 2.25 14.67
C LEU A 223 -12.72 3.67 14.15
N ARG A 224 -13.70 4.55 14.42
CA ARG A 224 -13.67 5.96 14.01
C ARG A 224 -12.50 6.72 14.64
N ARG A 225 -12.09 6.37 15.86
CA ARG A 225 -10.93 6.98 16.52
C ARG A 225 -9.62 6.54 15.89
N VAL A 226 -9.48 5.25 15.61
CA VAL A 226 -8.28 4.64 15.03
C VAL A 226 -8.02 5.16 13.62
N LEU A 227 -9.06 5.30 12.79
CA LEU A 227 -8.92 5.85 11.43
C LEU A 227 -8.38 7.30 11.38
N LYS A 228 -8.44 8.05 12.49
CA LYS A 228 -7.93 9.43 12.58
C LYS A 228 -6.48 9.52 13.07
N GLN A 229 -5.86 8.38 13.40
CA GLN A 229 -4.47 8.35 13.87
C GLN A 229 -3.50 8.48 12.69
N ARG A 230 -2.34 9.10 12.95
CA ARG A 230 -1.26 9.26 11.96
C ARG A 230 -0.24 8.12 11.95
N GLU A 231 -0.37 7.20 12.90
CA GLU A 231 0.49 6.01 12.99
C GLU A 231 -0.08 4.85 12.17
N PRO A 232 0.73 3.85 11.79
CA PRO A 232 0.23 2.66 11.10
C PRO A 232 -0.81 1.91 11.95
N VAL A 233 -2.07 1.92 11.52
CA VAL A 233 -3.19 1.36 12.29
C VAL A 233 -3.67 -0.02 11.86
N GLY A 234 -3.17 -0.58 10.76
CA GLY A 234 -3.69 -1.82 10.16
C GLY A 234 -3.80 -2.99 11.14
N ARG A 235 -2.75 -3.27 11.93
CA ARG A 235 -2.76 -4.35 12.93
C ARG A 235 -3.79 -4.12 14.03
N ARG A 236 -3.99 -2.88 14.45
CA ARG A 236 -4.97 -2.51 15.47
C ARG A 236 -6.38 -2.69 14.94
N LEU A 237 -6.61 -2.30 13.69
CA LEU A 237 -7.88 -2.53 12.99
C LEU A 237 -8.16 -4.03 12.82
N ASP A 238 -7.16 -4.86 12.52
CA ASP A 238 -7.33 -6.33 12.46
C ASP A 238 -7.83 -6.91 13.79
N PHE A 239 -7.25 -6.48 14.92
CA PHE A 239 -7.74 -6.91 16.24
C PHE A 239 -9.17 -6.44 16.50
N LEU A 240 -9.48 -5.19 16.17
CA LEU A 240 -10.82 -4.66 16.34
C LEU A 240 -11.84 -5.45 15.52
N LEU A 241 -11.49 -5.83 14.29
CA LEU A 241 -12.34 -6.65 13.42
C LEU A 241 -12.52 -8.09 13.91
N GLN A 242 -11.59 -8.63 14.69
CA GLN A 242 -11.79 -9.90 15.38
C GLN A 242 -12.86 -9.77 16.47
N GLU A 243 -12.81 -8.68 17.24
CA GLU A 243 -13.82 -8.40 18.27
C GLU A 243 -15.20 -8.17 17.63
N PHE A 244 -15.30 -7.35 16.58
CA PHE A 244 -16.54 -7.19 15.80
C PHE A 244 -17.13 -8.54 15.35
N ASN A 245 -16.27 -9.44 14.82
CA ASN A 245 -16.72 -10.74 14.36
C ASN A 245 -17.20 -11.63 15.52
N ARG A 246 -16.55 -11.54 16.69
CA ARG A 246 -17.01 -12.22 17.91
C ARG A 246 -18.42 -11.75 18.28
N GLU A 247 -18.66 -10.45 18.34
CA GLU A 247 -19.97 -9.91 18.73
C GLU A 247 -21.05 -10.28 17.70
N ALA A 248 -20.76 -10.21 16.40
CA ALA A 248 -21.69 -10.64 15.35
C ALA A 248 -22.01 -12.14 15.41
N ASN A 249 -21.04 -13.00 15.79
CA ASN A 249 -21.28 -14.43 15.99
C ASN A 249 -22.17 -14.69 17.20
N THR A 250 -21.90 -14.03 18.32
CA THR A 250 -22.70 -14.18 19.55
C THR A 250 -24.12 -13.66 19.35
N LEU A 251 -24.29 -12.53 18.67
CA LEU A 251 -25.61 -12.03 18.28
C LEU A 251 -26.38 -13.05 17.42
N GLY A 252 -25.69 -13.67 16.45
CA GLY A 252 -26.28 -14.70 15.59
C GLY A 252 -26.65 -15.99 16.35
N SER A 253 -25.83 -16.46 17.29
CA SER A 253 -26.11 -17.68 18.06
C SER A 253 -27.20 -17.50 19.12
N LYS A 254 -27.35 -16.28 19.64
CA LYS A 254 -28.43 -15.87 20.55
C LYS A 254 -29.72 -15.50 19.82
N SER A 255 -29.68 -15.32 18.50
CA SER A 255 -30.85 -14.89 17.72
C SER A 255 -31.98 -15.93 17.76
N VAL A 256 -33.18 -15.47 18.12
CA VAL A 256 -34.42 -16.27 18.17
C VAL A 256 -35.48 -15.81 17.17
N ASP A 257 -35.18 -14.76 16.39
CA ASP A 257 -36.05 -14.14 15.39
C ASP A 257 -35.30 -14.05 14.05
N SER A 258 -36.00 -14.27 12.93
CA SER A 258 -35.37 -14.25 11.61
C SER A 258 -34.75 -12.90 11.28
N ARG A 259 -35.31 -11.79 11.77
CA ARG A 259 -34.79 -10.44 11.55
C ARG A 259 -33.43 -10.25 12.21
N THR A 260 -33.26 -10.72 13.44
CA THR A 260 -31.97 -10.64 14.16
C THR A 260 -30.94 -11.62 13.59
N SER A 261 -31.38 -12.77 13.05
CA SER A 261 -30.49 -13.70 12.36
C SER A 261 -29.95 -13.11 11.06
N ASN A 262 -30.82 -12.43 10.29
CA ASN A 262 -30.42 -11.74 9.07
C ASN A 262 -29.46 -10.57 9.36
N ALA A 263 -29.75 -9.78 10.41
CA ALA A 263 -28.87 -8.72 10.87
C ALA A 263 -27.47 -9.24 11.22
N ALA A 264 -27.37 -10.38 11.92
CA ALA A 264 -26.08 -10.98 12.25
C ALA A 264 -25.29 -11.44 11.01
N ILE A 265 -25.97 -11.91 9.96
CA ILE A 265 -25.34 -12.26 8.68
C ILE A 265 -24.82 -11.00 7.98
N GLU A 266 -25.64 -9.95 7.91
CA GLU A 266 -25.28 -8.69 7.27
C GLU A 266 -24.10 -8.01 7.97
N LEU A 267 -24.07 -8.02 9.30
CA LEU A 267 -22.91 -7.58 10.09
C LEU A 267 -21.64 -8.32 9.68
N LYS A 268 -21.68 -9.66 9.55
CA LYS A 268 -20.49 -10.43 9.14
C LYS A 268 -20.00 -10.03 7.75
N VAL A 269 -20.92 -9.82 6.81
CA VAL A 269 -20.58 -9.36 5.45
C VAL A 269 -19.88 -8.00 5.51
N LEU A 270 -20.42 -7.04 6.26
CA LEU A 270 -19.79 -5.72 6.41
C LEU A 270 -18.42 -5.81 7.08
N ILE A 271 -18.27 -6.64 8.12
CA ILE A 271 -17.00 -6.85 8.83
C ILE A 271 -15.94 -7.44 7.89
N ASP A 272 -16.30 -8.42 7.06
CA ASP A 272 -15.38 -9.01 6.09
C ASP A 272 -15.00 -8.02 4.97
N GLN A 273 -15.95 -7.21 4.50
CA GLN A 273 -15.66 -6.10 3.56
C GLN A 273 -14.69 -5.10 4.17
N ILE A 274 -14.89 -4.70 5.44
CA ILE A 274 -13.95 -3.81 6.13
C ILE A 274 -12.57 -4.47 6.24
N ARG A 275 -12.51 -5.77 6.58
CA ARG A 275 -11.25 -6.52 6.68
C ARG A 275 -10.45 -6.50 5.38
N GLU A 276 -11.12 -6.67 4.25
CA GLU A 276 -10.48 -6.59 2.93
C GLU A 276 -9.86 -5.21 2.67
N GLN A 277 -10.54 -4.13 3.08
CA GLN A 277 -9.99 -2.77 2.94
C GLN A 277 -8.85 -2.50 3.92
N VAL A 278 -8.94 -3.00 5.16
CA VAL A 278 -7.89 -2.84 6.19
C VAL A 278 -6.57 -3.48 5.76
N GLN A 279 -6.62 -4.60 5.04
CA GLN A 279 -5.42 -5.22 4.45
C GLN A 279 -4.74 -4.34 3.40
N ASN A 280 -5.40 -3.29 2.91
CA ASN A 280 -4.84 -2.33 1.98
C ASN A 280 -4.55 -0.97 2.61
N LEU A 281 -4.90 -0.75 3.88
CA LEU A 281 -4.72 0.53 4.55
C LEU A 281 -3.28 0.68 5.09
N GLU A 282 -2.59 1.73 4.62
CA GLU A 282 -1.22 2.02 5.04
C GLU A 282 -0.99 3.31 5.84
#